data_AF-A0A7C5RU92-F1
#
_entry.id   AF-A0A7C5RU92-F1
#
_cell.length_a   1.000
_cell.length_b   1.000
_cell.length_c   1.000
_cell.angle_alpha   90.00
_cell.angle_beta   90.00
_cell.angle_gamma   90.00
#
_symmetry.space_group_name_H-M   'P 1'
#
loop_
_entity.id
_entity.type
_entity.pdbx_description
1 polymer ?
#
loop_
_entity_poly.entity_id
_entity_poly.type
_entity_poly.pdbx_seq_one_letter_code
_entity_poly.pdbx_strand_id
1 'polypeptide(L)'
;RLGFASLPAIFSEIKGGTIFGTIWFLLLFFAGITSSIALASPFISFLVDEIRLERKRAVLITSVVWFVMSQLVIFLKGTLDEMDFWAGTFGLITFAFIEIIYGCWILGDKKIYQELMEGAIIKVPKIFVFIMKYISPVYIFAIFLFWIYESYILGKRPKADENTIIVRIFMILFLIAMVFLIKKYWRGNGKIREDQLKNTEN
;
A
#
# COMPACT_ATOMS: atom_id res chain seq x y z
N ARG A 1 2.37 -16.76 13.12
CA ARG A 1 2.63 -17.93 14.01
C ARG A 1 3.80 -17.69 14.95
N LEU A 2 4.96 -17.20 14.47
CA LEU A 2 6.14 -16.97 15.32
C LEU A 2 5.87 -16.01 16.50
N GLY A 3 5.41 -14.79 16.24
CA GLY A 3 5.21 -13.77 17.29
C GLY A 3 4.02 -13.98 18.23
N PHE A 4 3.06 -14.84 17.86
CA PHE A 4 1.79 -15.03 18.58
C PHE A 4 1.58 -16.44 19.14
N ALA A 5 2.39 -17.42 18.73
CA ALA A 5 2.30 -18.80 19.23
C ALA A 5 3.65 -19.26 19.79
N SER A 6 4.72 -19.17 18.99
CA SER A 6 6.03 -19.71 19.38
C SER A 6 6.68 -18.93 20.53
N LEU A 7 6.74 -17.59 20.45
CA LEU A 7 7.34 -16.76 21.51
C LEU A 7 6.58 -16.83 22.84
N PRO A 8 5.23 -16.69 22.87
CA PRO A 8 4.48 -16.88 24.11
C PRO A 8 4.66 -18.26 24.75
N ALA A 9 4.77 -19.33 23.94
CA ALA A 9 5.05 -20.67 24.44
C ALA A 9 6.44 -20.82 25.05
N ILE A 10 7.43 -20.03 24.59
CA ILE A 10 8.75 -19.98 25.24
C ILE A 10 8.66 -19.19 26.56
N PHE A 11 7.90 -18.09 26.59
CA PHE A 11 7.75 -17.30 27.80
C PHE A 11 7.05 -18.08 28.92
N SER A 12 6.13 -19.00 28.62
CA SER A 12 5.49 -19.84 29.66
C SER A 12 6.47 -20.77 30.39
N GLU A 13 7.61 -21.10 29.78
CA GLU A 13 8.63 -21.97 30.38
C GLU A 13 9.64 -21.19 31.25
N ILE A 14 9.62 -19.85 31.23
CA ILE A 14 10.56 -19.00 31.95
C ILE A 14 9.91 -18.44 33.22
N LYS A 15 10.65 -18.44 34.34
CA LYS A 15 10.21 -17.75 35.58
C LYS A 15 10.03 -16.25 35.30
N GLY A 16 8.82 -15.73 35.51
CA GLY A 16 8.49 -14.34 35.19
C GLY A 16 8.06 -14.10 33.73
N GLY A 17 7.77 -15.16 32.97
CA GLY A 17 7.35 -15.10 31.57
C GLY A 17 6.22 -14.13 31.25
N THR A 18 5.27 -13.94 32.17
CA THR A 18 4.16 -12.98 32.01
C THR A 18 4.64 -11.54 31.82
N ILE A 19 5.73 -11.13 32.49
CA ILE A 19 6.30 -9.78 32.35
C ILE A 19 6.91 -9.62 30.95
N PHE A 20 7.70 -10.60 30.52
CA PHE A 20 8.31 -10.60 29.18
C PHE A 20 7.25 -10.66 28.07
N GLY A 21 6.21 -11.47 28.24
CA GLY A 21 5.07 -11.53 27.33
C GLY A 21 4.35 -10.19 27.24
N THR A 22 4.12 -9.52 28.38
CA THR A 22 3.48 -8.19 28.42
C THR A 22 4.31 -7.17 27.65
N ILE A 23 5.62 -7.10 27.90
CA ILE A 23 6.52 -6.18 27.20
C ILE A 23 6.55 -6.49 25.69
N TRP A 24 6.59 -7.77 25.31
CA TRP A 24 6.57 -8.20 23.92
C TRP A 24 5.32 -7.73 23.18
N PHE A 25 4.12 -7.97 23.75
CA PHE A 25 2.87 -7.53 23.12
C PHE A 25 2.72 -6.00 23.14
N LEU A 26 3.21 -5.32 24.17
CA LEU A 26 3.23 -3.86 24.21
C LEU A 26 4.13 -3.29 23.11
N LEU A 27 5.29 -3.91 22.86
CA LEU A 27 6.18 -3.54 21.76
C LEU A 27 5.51 -3.76 20.40
N LEU A 28 4.87 -4.92 20.19
CA LEU A 28 4.11 -5.19 18.96
C LEU A 28 2.96 -4.21 18.76
N PHE A 29 2.29 -3.79 19.84
CA PHE A 29 1.23 -2.79 19.79
C PHE A 29 1.74 -1.42 19.31
N PHE A 30 2.83 -0.92 19.89
CA PHE A 30 3.43 0.34 19.44
C PHE A 30 3.95 0.26 18.00
N ALA A 31 4.61 -0.84 17.63
CA ALA A 31 5.08 -1.07 16.27
C ALA A 31 3.92 -1.13 15.25
N GLY A 32 2.80 -1.75 15.63
CA GLY A 32 1.60 -1.81 14.80
C GLY A 32 0.95 -0.44 14.60
N ILE A 33 0.87 0.38 15.65
CA ILE A 33 0.30 1.73 15.58
C ILE A 33 1.10 2.64 14.65
N THR A 34 2.41 2.68 14.79
CA THR A 34 3.25 3.57 13.97
C THR A 34 3.19 3.20 12.49
N SER A 35 3.19 1.90 12.18
CA SER A 35 3.01 1.41 10.80
C SER A 35 1.61 1.75 10.24
N SER A 36 0.56 1.55 11.04
CA SER A 36 -0.82 1.86 10.62
C SER A 36 -1.01 3.35 10.31
N ILE A 37 -0.41 4.24 11.10
CA ILE A 37 -0.44 5.69 10.86
C ILE A 37 0.31 6.05 9.57
N ALA A 38 1.46 5.43 9.32
CA ALA A 38 2.23 5.66 8.09
C ALA A 38 1.43 5.25 6.84
N LEU A 39 0.71 4.13 6.90
CA LEU A 39 -0.15 3.66 5.81
C LEU A 39 -1.42 4.51 5.62
N ALA A 40 -1.96 5.10 6.70
CA ALA A 40 -3.12 5.99 6.62
C ALA A 40 -2.79 7.32 5.93
N SER A 41 -1.57 7.80 6.12
CA SER A 41 -1.18 9.17 5.77
C SER A 41 -1.33 9.49 4.28
N PRO A 42 -0.82 8.67 3.33
CA PRO A 42 -0.99 8.93 1.90
C PRO A 42 -2.46 9.01 1.47
N PHE A 43 -3.31 8.15 2.05
CA PHE A 43 -4.74 8.15 1.72
C PHE A 43 -5.46 9.39 2.26
N ILE A 44 -5.13 9.82 3.48
CA ILE A 44 -5.67 11.07 4.05
C ILE A 44 -5.18 12.27 3.24
N SER A 45 -3.91 12.33 2.87
CA SER A 45 -3.36 13.39 2.00
C SER A 45 -4.08 13.43 0.67
N PHE A 46 -4.34 12.29 0.03
CA PHE A 46 -5.13 12.22 -1.18
C PHE A 46 -6.53 12.85 -1.02
N LEU A 47 -7.24 12.54 0.07
CA LEU A 47 -8.57 13.12 0.34
C LEU A 47 -8.52 14.64 0.60
N VAL A 48 -7.44 15.13 1.19
CA VAL A 48 -7.26 16.56 1.49
C VAL A 48 -6.81 17.34 0.26
N ASP A 49 -5.82 16.84 -0.48
CA ASP A 49 -5.17 17.57 -1.57
C ASP A 49 -6.01 17.49 -2.86
N GLU A 50 -6.49 16.30 -3.21
CA GLU A 50 -7.27 16.09 -4.42
C GLU A 50 -8.74 16.39 -4.19
N ILE A 51 -9.37 15.79 -3.16
CA ILE A 51 -10.82 15.96 -2.91
C ILE A 51 -11.13 17.28 -2.17
N ARG A 52 -10.12 18.01 -1.68
CA ARG A 52 -10.25 19.28 -0.93
C ARG A 52 -11.12 19.15 0.31
N LEU A 53 -11.09 17.99 0.97
CA LEU A 53 -11.79 17.78 2.24
C LEU A 53 -11.03 18.41 3.41
N GLU A 54 -11.78 18.87 4.41
CA GLU A 54 -11.18 19.26 5.68
C GLU A 54 -10.50 18.05 6.34
N ARG A 55 -9.27 18.23 6.84
CA ARG A 55 -8.46 17.14 7.42
C ARG A 55 -9.22 16.30 8.44
N LYS A 56 -10.00 16.94 9.33
CA LYS A 56 -10.82 16.23 10.34
C LYS A 56 -11.81 15.26 9.70
N ARG A 57 -12.48 15.69 8.61
CA ARG A 57 -13.44 14.86 7.87
C ARG A 57 -12.73 13.74 7.11
N ALA A 58 -11.59 14.02 6.49
CA ALA A 58 -10.79 13.02 5.78
C ALA A 58 -10.34 11.87 6.73
N VAL A 59 -9.87 12.22 7.93
CA VAL A 59 -9.52 11.23 8.96
C VAL A 59 -10.74 10.41 9.38
N LEU A 60 -11.87 11.06 9.68
CA LEU A 60 -13.10 10.36 10.11
C LEU A 60 -13.58 9.36 9.04
N ILE A 61 -13.62 9.79 7.77
CA ILE A 61 -14.02 8.93 6.64
C ILE A 61 -13.08 7.73 6.53
N THR A 62 -11.77 7.97 6.58
CA THR A 62 -10.76 6.90 6.51
C THR A 62 -10.93 5.89 7.63
N SER A 63 -11.13 6.36 8.86
CA SER A 63 -11.36 5.50 10.03
C SER A 63 -12.64 4.66 9.91
N VAL A 64 -13.75 5.25 9.43
CA VAL A 64 -15.01 4.52 9.22
C VAL A 64 -14.83 3.46 8.13
N VAL A 65 -14.17 3.79 7.02
CA VAL A 65 -13.89 2.83 5.95
C VAL A 65 -13.07 1.66 6.49
N TRP A 66 -11.95 1.93 7.18
CA TRP A 66 -11.13 0.86 7.76
C TRP A 66 -11.86 0.03 8.82
N PHE A 67 -12.71 0.65 9.63
CA PHE A 67 -13.53 -0.08 10.60
C PHE A 67 -14.51 -1.05 9.94
N VAL A 68 -15.13 -0.65 8.83
CA VAL A 68 -16.02 -1.54 8.06
C VAL A 68 -15.22 -2.66 7.38
N MET A 69 -14.06 -2.33 6.80
CA MET A 69 -13.19 -3.31 6.13
C MET A 69 -12.64 -4.35 7.11
N SER A 70 -12.32 -3.96 8.35
CA SER A 70 -11.80 -4.88 9.35
C SER A 70 -12.82 -5.93 9.79
N GLN A 71 -14.13 -5.64 9.71
CA GLN A 71 -15.17 -6.63 10.01
C GLN A 71 -15.09 -7.82 9.06
N LEU A 72 -14.85 -7.58 7.76
CA LEU A 72 -14.71 -8.68 6.80
C LEU A 72 -13.53 -9.59 7.15
N VAL A 73 -12.41 -9.00 7.58
CA VAL A 73 -11.23 -9.76 7.99
C VAL A 73 -11.49 -10.60 9.25
N ILE A 74 -12.30 -10.09 10.19
CA ILE A 74 -12.64 -10.78 11.44
C ILE A 74 -13.61 -11.94 11.20
N PHE A 75 -14.65 -11.74 10.38
CA PHE A 75 -15.74 -12.71 10.20
C PHE A 75 -15.50 -13.73 9.08
N LEU A 76 -14.72 -13.38 8.04
CA LEU A 76 -14.45 -14.26 6.90
C LEU A 76 -13.01 -14.78 6.97
N LYS A 77 -12.87 -16.07 7.26
CA LYS A 77 -11.57 -16.75 7.28
C LYS A 77 -10.91 -16.72 5.90
N GLY A 78 -9.60 -16.45 5.87
CA GLY A 78 -8.81 -16.35 4.63
C GLY A 78 -8.86 -14.98 3.94
N THR A 79 -9.73 -14.06 4.40
CA THR A 79 -9.81 -12.70 3.84
C THR A 79 -8.52 -11.91 4.05
N LEU A 80 -7.90 -12.04 5.22
CA LEU A 80 -6.62 -11.39 5.50
C LEU A 80 -5.55 -11.81 4.49
N ASP A 81 -5.42 -13.13 4.27
CA ASP A 81 -4.39 -13.69 3.40
C ASP A 81 -4.60 -13.27 1.93
N GLU A 82 -5.86 -13.21 1.45
CA GLU A 82 -6.15 -12.70 0.11
C GLU A 82 -5.86 -11.20 0.00
N MET A 83 -6.28 -10.39 0.97
CA MET A 83 -6.02 -8.94 0.95
C MET A 83 -4.52 -8.64 1.00
N ASP A 84 -3.77 -9.33 1.84
CA ASP A 84 -2.31 -9.22 1.94
C ASP A 84 -1.61 -9.67 0.65
N PHE A 85 -2.10 -10.73 0.01
CA PHE A 85 -1.61 -11.17 -1.28
C PHE A 85 -1.78 -10.08 -2.36
N TRP A 86 -2.98 -9.52 -2.50
CA TRP A 86 -3.25 -8.54 -3.55
C TRP A 86 -2.59 -7.18 -3.28
N ALA A 87 -2.64 -6.68 -2.05
CA ALA A 87 -2.11 -5.36 -1.72
C ALA A 87 -0.62 -5.40 -1.35
N GLY A 88 -0.25 -6.27 -0.41
CA GLY A 88 1.09 -6.33 0.19
C GLY A 88 2.11 -7.11 -0.63
N THR A 89 1.68 -8.10 -1.42
CA THR A 89 2.59 -8.91 -2.25
C THR A 89 2.56 -8.48 -3.71
N PHE A 90 1.44 -8.74 -4.41
CA PHE A 90 1.33 -8.49 -5.85
C PHE A 90 1.31 -6.99 -6.18
N GLY A 91 0.49 -6.23 -5.46
CA GLY A 91 0.35 -4.78 -5.63
C GLY A 91 1.67 -4.08 -5.40
N LEU A 92 2.30 -4.31 -4.25
CA LEU A 92 3.59 -3.71 -3.88
C LEU A 92 4.65 -3.86 -4.99
N ILE A 93 4.84 -5.09 -5.50
CA ILE A 93 5.85 -5.37 -6.53
C ILE A 93 5.48 -4.66 -7.85
N THR A 94 4.21 -4.70 -8.24
CA THR A 94 3.73 -4.11 -9.49
C THR A 94 3.84 -2.59 -9.46
N PHE A 95 3.42 -1.95 -8.36
CA PHE A 95 3.54 -0.50 -8.19
C PHE A 95 5.00 -0.05 -8.15
N ALA A 96 5.86 -0.76 -7.42
CA ALA A 96 7.30 -0.46 -7.41
C ALA A 96 7.92 -0.53 -8.82
N PHE A 97 7.52 -1.52 -9.62
CA PHE A 97 7.99 -1.63 -11.01
C PHE A 97 7.51 -0.44 -11.86
N ILE A 98 6.23 -0.08 -11.76
CA ILE A 98 5.65 1.06 -12.49
C ILE A 98 6.32 2.38 -12.08
N GLU A 99 6.55 2.61 -10.79
CA GLU A 99 7.21 3.79 -10.26
C GLU A 99 8.63 3.94 -10.80
N ILE A 100 9.39 2.84 -10.87
CA ILE A 100 10.75 2.85 -11.43
C ILE A 100 10.72 3.17 -12.92
N ILE A 101 9.83 2.56 -13.70
CA ILE A 101 9.73 2.82 -15.14
C ILE A 101 9.30 4.26 -15.39
N TYR A 102 8.26 4.74 -14.70
CA TYR A 102 7.81 6.12 -14.83
C TYR A 102 8.89 7.10 -14.42
N GLY A 103 9.53 6.87 -13.28
CA GLY A 103 10.59 7.72 -12.78
C GLY A 103 11.81 7.72 -13.68
N CYS A 104 12.49 6.59 -13.84
CA CYS A 104 13.81 6.55 -14.46
C CYS A 104 13.77 6.61 -16.00
N TRP A 105 12.68 6.13 -16.62
CA TRP A 105 12.61 6.02 -18.09
C TRP A 105 11.72 7.11 -18.70
N ILE A 106 10.56 7.43 -18.10
CA ILE A 106 9.67 8.48 -18.63
C ILE A 106 10.14 9.87 -18.21
N LEU A 107 10.41 10.09 -16.92
CA LEU A 107 10.86 11.39 -16.41
C LEU A 107 12.30 11.73 -16.81
N GLY A 108 13.11 10.68 -17.01
CA GLY A 108 14.52 10.76 -17.38
C GLY A 108 15.47 10.77 -16.18
N ASP A 109 16.64 10.16 -16.36
CA ASP A 109 17.68 9.97 -15.34
C ASP A 109 18.22 11.28 -14.77
N LYS A 110 18.43 12.29 -15.61
CA LYS A 110 18.92 13.61 -15.20
C LYS A 110 17.92 14.33 -14.30
N LYS A 111 16.63 14.26 -14.63
CA LYS A 111 15.58 14.93 -13.87
C LYS A 111 15.38 14.25 -12.53
N ILE A 112 15.31 12.92 -12.49
CA ILE A 112 15.30 12.18 -11.21
C ILE A 112 16.50 12.50 -10.34
N TYR A 113 17.71 12.58 -10.92
CA TYR A 113 18.88 12.93 -10.15
C TYR A 113 18.81 14.35 -9.58
N GLN A 114 18.26 15.30 -10.35
CA GLN A 114 18.03 16.67 -9.87
C GLN A 114 17.04 16.69 -8.71
N GLU A 115 15.90 16.02 -8.85
CA GLU A 115 14.89 15.90 -7.79
C GLU A 115 15.46 15.21 -6.54
N LEU A 116 16.32 14.20 -6.71
CA LEU A 116 17.01 13.53 -5.59
C LEU A 116 18.02 14.44 -4.88
N MET A 117 18.62 15.40 -5.58
CA MET A 117 19.57 16.35 -5.02
C MET A 117 18.88 17.58 -4.43
N GLU A 118 17.64 17.86 -4.83
CA GLU A 118 16.89 19.03 -4.37
C GLU A 118 16.55 18.88 -2.88
N GLY A 119 17.02 19.82 -2.06
CA GLY A 119 16.87 19.76 -0.60
C GLY A 119 17.68 18.66 0.09
N ALA A 120 18.57 17.96 -0.61
CA ALA A 120 19.33 16.84 -0.04
C ALA A 120 20.48 17.34 0.85
N ILE A 121 20.45 16.94 2.12
CA ILE A 121 21.54 17.19 3.08
C ILE A 121 22.79 16.38 2.70
N ILE A 122 22.58 15.18 2.13
CA ILE A 122 23.63 14.26 1.72
C ILE A 122 23.57 14.06 0.20
N LYS A 123 24.71 14.21 -0.48
CA LYS A 123 24.80 13.98 -1.93
C LYS A 123 24.76 12.49 -2.23
N VAL A 124 23.72 12.07 -2.96
CA VAL A 124 23.59 10.69 -3.44
C VAL A 124 24.53 10.46 -4.63
N PRO A 125 25.41 9.44 -4.60
CA PRO A 125 26.25 9.10 -5.75
C PRO A 125 25.43 8.75 -7.00
N LYS A 126 25.87 9.19 -8.19
CA LYS A 126 25.18 8.92 -9.47
C LYS A 126 24.99 7.44 -9.79
N ILE A 127 25.80 6.56 -9.20
CA ILE A 127 25.65 5.10 -9.34
C ILE A 127 24.26 4.64 -8.87
N PHE A 128 23.65 5.29 -7.87
CA PHE A 128 22.32 4.91 -7.40
C PHE A 128 21.24 5.09 -8.47
N VAL A 129 21.34 6.12 -9.32
CA VAL A 129 20.40 6.30 -10.44
C VAL A 129 20.58 5.20 -11.48
N PHE A 130 21.82 4.74 -11.70
CA PHE A 130 22.08 3.58 -12.55
C PHE A 130 21.49 2.29 -11.95
N ILE A 131 21.67 2.06 -10.65
CA ILE A 131 21.09 0.92 -9.93
C ILE A 131 19.56 0.94 -10.05
N MET A 132 18.92 2.09 -9.76
CA MET A 132 17.47 2.25 -9.88
C MET A 132 16.96 2.04 -11.30
N LYS A 133 17.68 2.52 -12.32
CA LYS A 133 17.25 2.45 -13.72
C LYS A 133 17.40 1.07 -14.35
N TYR A 134 18.42 0.30 -13.95
CA TYR A 134 18.77 -0.96 -14.60
C TYR A 134 18.71 -2.17 -13.67
N ILE A 135 19.32 -2.09 -12.49
CA ILE A 135 19.42 -3.24 -11.58
C ILE A 135 18.08 -3.51 -10.90
N SER A 136 17.44 -2.49 -10.33
CA SER A 136 16.15 -2.62 -9.66
C SER A 136 15.03 -3.22 -10.53
N PRO A 137 14.78 -2.73 -11.77
CA PRO A 137 13.72 -3.30 -12.60
C PRO A 137 14.04 -4.72 -13.07
N VAL A 138 15.31 -5.02 -13.35
CA VAL A 138 15.73 -6.40 -13.70
C VAL A 138 15.52 -7.34 -12.52
N TYR A 139 15.86 -6.91 -11.30
CA TYR A 139 15.68 -7.71 -10.10
C TYR A 139 14.21 -7.96 -9.78
N ILE A 140 13.37 -6.92 -9.86
CA ILE A 140 11.91 -7.05 -9.71
C ILE A 140 11.33 -7.99 -10.77
N PHE A 141 11.76 -7.84 -12.02
CA PHE A 141 11.32 -8.71 -13.11
C PHE A 141 11.75 -10.17 -12.89
N ALA A 142 12.96 -10.42 -12.39
CA ALA A 142 13.44 -11.75 -12.05
C ALA A 142 12.61 -12.39 -10.92
N ILE A 143 12.29 -11.63 -9.87
CA ILE A 143 11.39 -12.09 -8.79
C ILE A 143 10.01 -12.44 -9.36
N PHE A 144 9.49 -11.61 -10.26
CA PHE A 144 8.19 -11.85 -10.89
C PHE A 144 8.18 -13.14 -11.74
N LEU A 145 9.23 -13.37 -12.53
CA LEU A 145 9.40 -14.61 -13.30
C LEU A 145 9.53 -15.84 -12.39
N PHE A 146 10.33 -15.73 -11.32
CA PHE A 146 10.48 -16.81 -10.35
C PHE A 146 9.15 -17.13 -9.66
N TRP A 147 8.37 -16.11 -9.32
CA TRP A 147 7.05 -16.28 -8.75
C TRP A 147 6.06 -16.96 -9.71
N ILE A 148 6.07 -16.59 -11.00
CA ILE A 148 5.26 -17.28 -12.03
C ILE A 148 5.67 -18.75 -12.14
N TYR A 149 6.99 -19.01 -12.15
CA TYR A 149 7.52 -20.37 -12.19
C TYR A 149 7.03 -21.19 -10.99
N GLU A 150 7.16 -20.69 -9.78
CA GLU A 150 6.67 -21.40 -8.58
C GLU A 150 5.15 -21.56 -8.58
N SER A 151 4.41 -20.55 -9.02
CA SER A 151 2.94 -20.54 -8.99
C SER A 151 2.28 -21.43 -10.03
N TYR A 152 2.88 -21.59 -11.22
CA TYR A 152 2.31 -22.38 -12.32
C TYR A 152 2.97 -23.74 -12.48
N ILE A 153 4.29 -23.85 -12.34
CA ILE A 153 5.03 -25.09 -12.67
C ILE A 153 5.14 -26.00 -11.43
N LEU A 154 5.33 -25.43 -10.24
CA LEU A 154 5.42 -26.21 -9.00
C LEU A 154 4.06 -26.47 -8.33
N GLY A 155 2.96 -25.91 -8.87
CA GLY A 155 1.60 -26.20 -8.42
C GLY A 155 1.28 -25.82 -6.97
N LYS A 156 2.12 -25.02 -6.30
CA LYS A 156 1.93 -24.57 -4.91
C LYS A 156 0.89 -23.45 -4.77
N ARG A 157 -0.20 -23.52 -5.54
CA ARG A 157 -1.30 -22.57 -5.32
C ARG A 157 -2.01 -22.94 -4.02
N PRO A 158 -2.19 -22.01 -3.07
CA PRO A 158 -3.20 -22.20 -2.04
C PRO A 158 -4.54 -22.42 -2.77
N LYS A 159 -5.21 -23.54 -2.49
CA LYS A 159 -6.52 -23.85 -3.09
C LYS A 159 -7.46 -22.68 -2.78
N ALA A 160 -8.10 -22.14 -3.81
CA ALA A 160 -9.11 -21.11 -3.65
C ALA A 160 -10.25 -21.69 -2.80
N ASP A 161 -10.49 -21.09 -1.63
CA ASP A 161 -11.62 -21.42 -0.77
C ASP A 161 -12.89 -20.77 -1.34
N GLU A 162 -14.08 -21.25 -0.94
CA GLU A 162 -15.35 -20.69 -1.41
C GLU A 162 -15.47 -19.18 -1.05
N ASN A 163 -14.86 -18.79 0.07
CA ASN A 163 -14.80 -17.40 0.56
C ASN A 163 -13.85 -16.49 -0.26
N THR A 164 -12.89 -17.05 -1.00
CA THR A 164 -11.91 -16.30 -1.80
C THR A 164 -12.60 -15.48 -2.90
N ILE A 165 -13.66 -16.01 -3.50
CA ILE A 165 -14.38 -15.34 -4.60
C ILE A 165 -15.10 -14.10 -4.07
N ILE A 166 -15.73 -14.20 -2.90
CA ILE A 166 -16.45 -13.10 -2.24
C ILE A 166 -15.50 -11.94 -1.97
N VAL A 167 -14.31 -12.23 -1.41
CA VAL A 167 -13.29 -11.24 -1.11
C VAL A 167 -12.79 -10.55 -2.37
N ARG A 168 -12.58 -11.28 -3.47
CA ARG A 168 -12.15 -10.71 -4.76
C ARG A 168 -13.19 -9.79 -5.38
N ILE A 169 -14.45 -10.21 -5.41
CA ILE A 169 -15.55 -9.37 -5.90
C ILE A 169 -15.63 -8.09 -5.08
N PHE A 170 -15.53 -8.20 -3.76
CA PHE A 170 -15.55 -7.06 -2.87
C PHE A 170 -14.38 -6.09 -3.10
N MET A 171 -13.15 -6.59 -3.25
CA MET A 171 -11.98 -5.76 -3.56
C MET A 171 -12.13 -5.04 -4.91
N ILE A 172 -12.61 -5.73 -5.94
CA ILE A 172 -12.87 -5.13 -7.25
C ILE A 172 -13.93 -4.03 -7.13
N LEU A 173 -15.01 -4.29 -6.38
CA LEU A 173 -16.07 -3.32 -6.16
C LEU A 173 -15.56 -2.09 -5.39
N PHE A 174 -14.72 -2.28 -4.38
CA PHE A 174 -14.08 -1.19 -3.65
C PHE A 174 -13.18 -0.34 -4.57
N LEU A 175 -12.39 -0.99 -5.42
CA LEU A 175 -11.51 -0.30 -6.38
C LEU A 175 -12.33 0.48 -7.42
N ILE A 176 -13.40 -0.11 -7.95
CA ILE A 176 -14.34 0.56 -8.86
C ILE A 176 -15.00 1.75 -8.16
N ALA A 177 -15.42 1.61 -6.90
CA ALA A 177 -16.02 2.70 -6.13
C ALA A 177 -15.03 3.86 -5.94
N MET A 178 -13.76 3.58 -5.65
CA MET A 178 -12.71 4.59 -5.60
C MET A 178 -12.54 5.30 -6.94
N VAL A 179 -12.36 4.55 -8.04
CA VAL A 179 -12.20 5.13 -9.38
C VAL A 179 -13.41 5.96 -9.76
N PHE A 180 -14.63 5.51 -9.42
CA PHE A 180 -15.85 6.25 -9.67
C PHE A 180 -15.92 7.54 -8.86
N LEU A 181 -15.55 7.53 -7.57
CA LEU A 181 -15.48 8.73 -6.73
C LEU A 181 -14.50 9.74 -7.30
N ILE A 182 -13.31 9.29 -7.71
CA ILE A 182 -12.28 10.14 -8.33
C ILE A 182 -12.80 10.73 -9.65
N LYS A 183 -13.36 9.89 -10.52
CA LYS A 183 -13.92 10.34 -11.81
C LYS A 183 -15.07 11.32 -11.64
N LYS A 184 -15.97 11.09 -10.68
CA LYS A 184 -17.08 11.99 -10.35
C LYS A 184 -16.54 13.33 -9.84
N TYR A 185 -15.54 13.30 -8.97
CA TYR A 185 -14.91 14.51 -8.44
C TYR A 185 -14.20 15.32 -9.55
N TRP A 186 -13.39 14.66 -10.39
CA TRP A 186 -12.70 15.31 -11.51
C TRP A 186 -13.65 15.86 -12.58
N ARG A 187 -14.77 15.16 -12.88
CA ARG A 187 -15.80 15.70 -13.79
C ARG A 187 -16.55 16.90 -13.21
N GLY A 188 -16.78 16.93 -11.91
CA GLY A 188 -17.43 18.06 -11.22
C GLY A 188 -16.55 19.32 -11.25
N ASN A 189 -15.26 19.18 -10.93
CA ASN A 189 -14.32 20.31 -10.90
C ASN A 189 -13.78 20.71 -12.27
N GLY A 190 -13.70 19.79 -13.24
CA GLY A 190 -13.32 20.12 -14.62
C GLY A 190 -14.28 21.11 -15.27
N LYS A 191 -15.58 20.95 -15.03
CA LYS A 191 -16.63 21.87 -15.52
C LYS A 191 -16.51 23.28 -14.92
N ILE A 192 -16.29 23.36 -13.61
CA ILE A 192 -16.09 24.65 -12.91
C ILE A 192 -14.84 25.37 -13.43
N ARG A 193 -13.76 24.63 -13.73
CA ARG A 193 -12.52 25.21 -14.26
C ARG A 193 -12.67 25.72 -15.70
N GLU A 194 -13.43 25.01 -16.54
CA GLU A 194 -13.77 25.47 -17.90
C GLU A 194 -14.68 26.72 -17.87
N ASP A 195 -15.65 26.78 -16.96
CA ASP A 195 -16.56 27.92 -16.83
C ASP A 195 -15.84 29.18 -16.30
N GLN A 196 -14.84 29.02 -15.42
CA GLN A 196 -13.99 30.13 -14.94
C GLN A 196 -13.07 30.68 -16.02
N LEU A 197 -12.48 29.82 -16.87
CA LEU A 197 -11.61 30.25 -17.98
C LEU A 197 -12.40 31.04 -19.03
N LYS A 198 -13.62 30.62 -19.36
CA LYS A 198 -14.50 31.34 -20.29
C LYS A 198 -14.98 32.70 -19.77
N ASN A 199 -15.10 32.87 -18.46
CA ASN A 199 -15.47 34.16 -17.85
C ASN A 199 -14.31 35.14 -17.71
N THR A 200 -13.06 34.69 -17.81
CA THR A 200 -11.87 35.57 -17.87
C THR A 200 -11.50 35.99 -19.30
N GLU A 201 -12.04 35.32 -20.33
CA GLU A 201 -11.82 35.65 -21.74
C GLU A 201 -12.89 36.58 -22.35
N ASN A 202 -13.97 36.89 -21.60
CA ASN A 202 -15.02 37.86 -21.94
C ASN A 202 -14.91 39.11 -21.06
#